data_AF-A0A963C1N6-F1
#
_entry.id   AF-A0A963C1N6-F1
#
_cell.length_a   1.000
_cell.length_b   1.000
_cell.length_c   1.000
_cell.angle_alpha   90.00
_cell.angle_beta   90.00
_cell.angle_gamma   90.00
#
_symmetry.space_group_name_H-M   'P 1'
#
loop_
_entity.id
_entity.type
_entity.pdbx_description
1 polymer ?
#
loop_
_entity_poly.entity_id
_entity_poly.type
_entity_poly.pdbx_seq_one_letter_code
_entity_poly.pdbx_strand_id
1 'polypeptide(L)' 'MPGTIFGYSEAEIAEFGLTFGLTAFILYMLFIIGELAWRSKAGKMGTFILFFVLAFGMLGFAAKAIIKKLWGI' A
#
# COMPACT_ATOMS: atom_id res chain seq x y z
N MET A 1 7.97 -24.05 -19.09
CA MET A 1 9.42 -23.91 -18.85
C MET A 1 9.60 -23.22 -17.50
N PRO A 2 10.49 -23.69 -16.63
CA PRO A 2 10.53 -23.32 -15.22
C PRO A 2 11.05 -21.88 -15.06
N GLY A 3 10.13 -20.91 -14.95
CA GLY A 3 10.39 -19.54 -14.51
C GLY A 3 10.46 -19.49 -12.99
N THR A 4 11.38 -20.26 -12.40
CA THR A 4 11.61 -20.29 -10.95
C THR A 4 12.91 -19.57 -10.65
N ILE A 5 12.81 -18.37 -10.08
CA ILE A 5 13.97 -17.65 -9.56
C ILE A 5 14.14 -18.07 -8.09
N PHE A 6 15.24 -18.76 -7.78
CA PHE A 6 15.51 -19.34 -6.45
C PHE A 6 14.50 -20.39 -5.95
N GLY A 7 13.80 -21.08 -6.84
CA GLY A 7 12.84 -22.14 -6.48
C GLY A 7 11.42 -21.65 -6.15
N TYR A 8 11.17 -20.34 -6.22
CA TYR A 8 9.83 -19.74 -6.14
C TYR A 8 9.31 -19.39 -7.54
N SER A 9 8.00 -19.51 -7.75
CA SER A 9 7.39 -19.07 -9.01
C SER A 9 7.46 -17.54 -9.16
N GLU A 10 7.53 -17.06 -10.40
CA GLU A 10 7.42 -15.62 -10.70
C GLU A 10 6.18 -14.97 -10.05
N ALA A 11 5.07 -15.71 -9.97
CA ALA A 11 3.83 -15.25 -9.34
C ALA A 11 3.98 -15.08 -7.82
N GLU A 12 4.65 -16.00 -7.11
CA GLU A 12 4.90 -15.89 -5.67
C GLU A 12 5.83 -14.72 -5.34
N ILE A 13 6.89 -14.53 -6.14
CA ILE A 13 7.82 -13.42 -5.95
C ILE A 13 7.11 -12.09 -6.22
N ALA A 14 6.27 -12.03 -7.26
CA ALA A 14 5.48 -10.85 -7.58
C ALA A 14 4.45 -10.54 -6.48
N GLU A 15 3.78 -11.56 -5.93
CA GLU A 15 2.80 -11.38 -4.85
C GLU A 15 3.48 -10.94 -3.54
N PHE A 16 4.65 -11.50 -3.23
CA PHE A 16 5.46 -11.05 -2.10
C PHE A 16 5.93 -9.61 -2.28
N GLY A 17 6.45 -9.24 -3.44
CA GLY A 17 6.88 -7.87 -3.75
C GLY A 17 5.71 -6.87 -3.73
N LEU A 18 4.55 -7.26 -4.24
CA LEU A 18 3.34 -6.44 -4.19
C LEU A 18 2.79 -6.31 -2.77
N THR A 19 2.92 -7.31 -1.92
CA THR A 19 2.40 -7.23 -0.55
C THR A 19 3.37 -6.45 0.32
N PHE A 20 4.64 -6.88 0.37
CA PHE A 20 5.64 -6.29 1.25
C PHE A 20 6.16 -4.95 0.72
N GLY A 21 6.54 -4.89 -0.56
CA GLY A 21 7.10 -3.68 -1.17
C GLY A 21 6.09 -2.53 -1.24
N LEU A 22 4.84 -2.82 -1.62
CA LEU A 22 3.80 -1.78 -1.64
C LEU A 22 3.44 -1.31 -0.23
N THR A 23 3.31 -2.22 0.74
CA THR A 23 2.98 -1.83 2.12
C THR A 23 4.10 -0.97 2.73
N ALA A 24 5.36 -1.34 2.51
CA ALA A 24 6.51 -0.53 2.91
C ALA A 24 6.50 0.86 2.24
N PHE A 25 6.14 0.92 0.95
CA PHE A 25 6.02 2.17 0.22
C PHE A 25 4.89 3.07 0.75
N ILE A 26 3.73 2.50 1.12
CA ILE A 26 2.62 3.23 1.75
C ILE A 26 3.06 3.80 3.11
N LEU A 27 3.81 3.04 3.92
CA LEU A 27 4.37 3.54 5.19
C LEU A 27 5.37 4.68 4.97
N TYR A 28 6.17 4.62 3.90
CA TYR A 28 7.05 5.73 3.54
C TYR A 28 6.28 6.99 3.12
N MET A 29 5.17 6.84 2.39
CA MET A 29 4.29 7.98 2.06
C MET A 29 3.72 8.63 3.32
N LEU A 30 3.33 7.83 4.32
CA LEU A 30 2.90 8.32 5.64
C LEU A 30 3.93 9.25 6.29
N PHE A 31 5.20 8.84 6.23
CA PHE A 31 6.31 9.61 6.78
C PHE A 31 6.49 10.95 6.05
N ILE A 32 6.49 10.92 4.71
CA ILE A 32 6.59 12.14 3.87
C ILE A 32 5.42 13.09 4.16
N ILE A 33 4.20 12.56 4.21
CA ILE A 33 2.99 13.35 4.48
C ILE A 33 3.03 13.97 5.87
N GLY A 34 3.54 13.24 6.87
CA GLY A 34 3.75 13.76 8.22
C GLY A 34 4.76 14.91 8.24
N GLU A 35 5.90 14.75 7.57
CA GLU A 35 6.91 15.82 7.43
C GLU A 35 6.32 17.03 6.71
N LEU A 36 5.60 16.82 5.61
CA LEU A 36 4.96 17.87 4.82
C LEU A 36 3.88 18.59 5.63
N ALA A 37 3.05 17.87 6.37
CA ALA A 37 2.02 18.46 7.22
C ALA A 37 2.63 19.36 8.30
N TRP A 38 3.76 18.95 8.87
CA TRP A 38 4.49 19.76 9.84
C TRP A 38 5.11 21.00 9.17
N ARG A 39 5.84 20.83 8.06
CA ARG A 39 6.55 21.93 7.38
C ARG A 39 5.61 22.92 6.72
N SER A 40 4.50 22.46 6.16
CA SER A 40 3.48 23.31 5.53
C SER A 40 2.51 23.94 6.55
N LYS A 41 2.67 23.70 7.85
CA LYS A 41 1.68 24.06 8.89
C LYS A 41 0.27 23.64 8.47
N ALA A 42 0.14 22.45 7.91
CA ALA A 42 -1.17 21.91 7.56
C ALA A 42 -2.00 21.90 8.84
N GLY A 43 -3.03 22.76 8.89
CA GLY A 43 -3.89 22.88 10.07
C GLY A 43 -4.61 21.57 10.35
N LYS A 44 -5.36 21.52 11.46
CA LYS A 44 -6.08 20.31 11.91
C LYS A 44 -6.92 19.64 10.80
N MET A 45 -7.54 20.43 9.93
CA MET A 45 -8.28 19.94 8.76
C MET A 45 -7.38 19.29 7.70
N GLY A 46 -6.21 19.86 7.43
CA GLY A 46 -5.27 19.34 6.44
C GLY A 46 -4.70 17.99 6.87
N THR A 47 -4.22 17.88 8.11
CA THR A 47 -3.73 16.60 8.66
C THR A 47 -4.85 15.56 8.71
N PHE A 48 -6.08 15.95 9.06
CA PHE A 48 -7.23 15.03 9.07
C PHE A 48 -7.54 14.46 7.68
N ILE A 49 -7.59 15.32 6.65
CA ILE A 49 -7.83 14.88 5.27
C ILE A 49 -6.69 13.98 4.77
N LEU A 50 -5.43 14.30 5.11
CA LEU A 50 -4.27 13.50 4.74
C LEU A 50 -4.33 12.08 5.32
N PHE A 51 -4.70 11.93 6.59
CA PHE A 51 -4.92 10.61 7.20
C PHE A 51 -6.17 9.91 6.65
N PHE A 52 -7.24 10.65 6.35
CA PHE A 52 -8.46 10.09 5.78
C PHE A 52 -8.22 9.50 4.38
N VAL A 53 -7.56 10.24 3.49
CA VAL A 53 -7.23 9.77 2.13
C VAL A 53 -6.36 8.52 2.19
N LEU A 54 -5.40 8.48 3.10
CA LEU A 54 -4.55 7.32 3.29
C LEU A 54 -5.33 6.10 3.81
N ALA A 55 -6.16 6.28 4.83
CA ALA A 55 -7.03 5.21 5.34
C ALA A 55 -7.96 4.68 4.24
N PHE A 56 -8.48 5.58 3.39
CA PHE A 56 -9.29 5.22 2.23
C PHE A 56 -8.48 4.45 1.17
N GLY A 57 -7.22 4.83 0.95
CA GLY A 57 -6.28 4.10 0.07
C GLY A 57 -5.99 2.69 0.57
N MET A 58 -5.74 2.53 1.89
CA MET A 58 -5.58 1.21 2.51
C MET A 58 -6.85 0.37 2.45
N LEU A 59 -8.02 0.99 2.68
CA LEU A 59 -9.32 0.35 2.52
C LEU A 59 -9.56 -0.13 1.09
N GLY A 60 -9.23 0.67 0.08
CA GLY A 60 -9.31 0.28 -1.33
C GLY A 60 -8.38 -0.89 -1.68
N PHE A 61 -7.16 -0.90 -1.12
CA PHE A 61 -6.22 -2.01 -1.29
C PHE A 61 -6.73 -3.30 -0.63
N ALA A 62 -7.24 -3.20 0.59
CA ALA A 62 -7.86 -4.33 1.29
C ALA A 62 -9.13 -4.83 0.57
N ALA A 63 -9.97 -3.92 0.09
CA ALA A 63 -11.16 -4.25 -0.68
C ALA A 63 -10.79 -5.00 -1.97
N LYS A 64 -9.76 -4.57 -2.70
CA LYS A 64 -9.23 -5.31 -3.86
C LYS A 64 -8.82 -6.73 -3.49
N ALA A 65 -8.10 -6.91 -2.37
CA ALA A 65 -7.68 -8.24 -1.93
C ALA A 65 -8.87 -9.15 -1.58
N ILE A 66 -9.89 -8.60 -0.91
CA ILE A 66 -11.13 -9.30 -0.57
C ILE A 66 -11.92 -9.65 -1.84
N ILE A 67 -12.07 -8.70 -2.76
CA ILE A 67 -12.72 -8.86 -4.07
C ILE A 67 -12.03 -9.95 -4.88
N LYS A 68 -10.70 -9.92 -4.96
CA LYS A 68 -9.87 -10.93 -5.63
C LYS A 68 -10.16 -12.32 -5.04
N LYS A 69 -10.14 -12.43 -3.71
CA LYS A 69 -10.41 -13.68 -2.99
C LYS A 69 -11.85 -14.18 -3.15
N LEU A 70 -12.84 -13.29 -3.21
CA LEU A 70 -14.26 -13.61 -3.40
C LEU A 70 -14.58 -14.03 -4.84
N TRP A 71 -13.96 -13.38 -5.82
CA TRP A 71 -14.13 -13.73 -7.24
C TRP A 71 -13.27 -14.91 -7.69
N GLY A 72 -12.38 -15.41 -6.83
CA GLY A 72 -11.55 -16.60 -7.11
C GLY A 72 -10.45 -16.36 -8.16
N ILE A 73 -10.01 -15.11 -8.31
CA ILE A 73 -8.93 -14.68 -9.23
C ILE A 73 -7.70 -14.25 -8.44
#